data_AF-A0A7W8HBR8-F1
#
_entry.id   AF-A0A7W8HBR8-F1
#
_cell.length_a   1.000
_cell.length_b   1.000
_cell.length_c   1.000
_cell.angle_alpha   90.00
_cell.angle_beta   90.00
_cell.angle_gamma   90.00
#
_symmetry.space_group_name_H-M   'P 1'
#
loop_
_entity.id
_entity.type
_entity.pdbx_description
1 polymer ?
#
loop_
_entity_poly.entity_id
_entity_poly.type
_entity_poly.pdbx_seq_one_letter_code
_entity_poly.pdbx_strand_id
1 'polypeptide(L)'
;MEDIATINIMFWTMNTVPNDVQMVEDAINEITREKINAEIDLTIVDMGNYAQQINLIVTSNEKLDLMITLPGESAHFNAMTSQNCLPKSKKLILRSIPCGAPSLHLT
;
A
#
# COMPACT_ATOMS: atom_id res chain seq x y z
N MET A 1 -19.32 20.05 -0.37
CA MET A 1 -17.97 19.74 0.13
C MET A 1 -17.53 18.52 -0.67
N GLU A 2 -16.39 18.60 -1.33
CA GLU A 2 -15.85 17.48 -2.10
C GLU A 2 -15.50 16.36 -1.11
N ASP A 3 -15.93 15.14 -1.39
CA ASP A 3 -15.69 13.99 -0.51
C ASP A 3 -14.20 13.60 -0.61
N ILE A 4 -13.48 13.68 0.51
CA ILE A 4 -12.06 13.32 0.56
C ILE A 4 -11.98 11.80 0.57
N ALA A 5 -11.29 11.21 -0.40
CA ALA A 5 -11.18 9.76 -0.49
C ALA A 5 -10.20 9.22 0.57
N THR A 6 -10.61 8.23 1.36
CA THR A 6 -9.69 7.47 2.23
C THR A 6 -9.09 6.28 1.49
N ILE A 7 -7.76 6.15 1.54
CA ILE A 7 -6.97 5.07 0.97
C ILE A 7 -6.40 4.23 2.12
N ASN A 8 -6.89 3.00 2.28
CA ASN A 8 -6.46 2.09 3.34
C ASN A 8 -5.22 1.32 2.88
N ILE A 9 -4.11 1.45 3.61
CA ILE A 9 -2.81 0.89 3.24
C ILE A 9 -2.31 0.00 4.37
N MET A 10 -1.93 -1.24 4.04
CA MET A 10 -1.27 -2.15 4.99
C MET A 10 0.12 -2.55 4.52
N PHE A 11 1.08 -2.50 5.41
CA PHE A 11 2.42 -3.07 5.18
C PHE A 11 3.02 -3.63 6.46
N TRP A 12 4.18 -4.27 6.35
CA TRP A 12 4.83 -4.96 7.46
C TRP A 12 6.19 -4.37 7.80
N THR A 13 6.61 -4.60 9.04
CA THR A 13 7.94 -4.27 9.55
C THR A 13 8.63 -5.53 10.10
N MET A 14 9.96 -5.58 10.00
CA MET A 14 10.79 -6.60 10.68
C MET A 14 11.23 -6.16 12.08
N ASN A 15 10.95 -4.91 12.44
CA ASN A 15 11.24 -4.33 13.75
C ASN A 15 9.93 -4.16 14.53
N THR A 16 10.02 -3.60 15.73
CA THR A 16 8.83 -3.18 16.48
C THR A 16 7.98 -2.23 15.64
N VAL A 17 6.65 -2.40 15.71
CA VAL A 17 5.70 -1.45 15.12
C VAL A 17 5.97 -0.05 15.72
N PRO A 18 6.18 0.99 14.90
CA PRO A 18 6.43 2.34 15.41
C PRO A 18 5.26 2.83 16.27
N ASN A 19 5.54 3.61 17.32
CA ASN A 19 4.50 4.20 18.16
C ASN A 19 3.98 5.54 17.61
N ASP A 20 4.66 6.08 16.61
CA ASP A 20 4.48 7.42 16.03
C ASP A 20 3.91 7.37 14.61
N VAL A 21 3.14 6.32 14.28
CA VAL A 21 2.50 6.16 12.96
C VAL A 21 1.62 7.36 12.61
N GLN A 22 0.87 7.90 13.58
CA GLN A 22 0.00 9.07 13.36
C GLN A 22 0.77 10.29 12.85
N MET A 23 1.99 10.53 13.35
CA MET A 23 2.80 11.67 12.90
C MET A 23 3.17 11.54 11.42
N VAL A 24 3.44 10.31 10.97
CA VAL A 24 3.76 10.01 9.57
C VAL A 24 2.50 10.10 8.70
N GLU A 25 1.38 9.55 9.17
CA GLU A 25 0.08 9.68 8.51
C GLU A 25 -0.31 11.13 8.30
N ASP A 26 -0.20 11.97 9.33
CA ASP A 26 -0.55 13.39 9.27
C ASP A 26 0.29 14.13 8.22
N ALA A 27 1.60 13.87 8.19
CA ALA A 27 2.51 14.45 7.21
C ALA A 27 2.20 13.98 5.79
N ILE A 28 1.83 12.71 5.60
CA ILE A 28 1.43 12.21 4.27
C ILE A 28 0.07 12.81 3.88
N ASN A 29 -0.87 12.90 4.82
CA ASN A 29 -2.22 13.45 4.61
C ASN A 29 -2.21 14.92 4.23
N GLU A 30 -1.29 15.73 4.76
CA GLU A 30 -1.07 17.09 4.29
C GLU A 30 -0.74 17.12 2.79
N ILE A 31 0.17 16.25 2.35
CA ILE A 31 0.60 16.16 0.95
C ILE A 31 -0.50 15.57 0.06
N THR A 32 -1.19 14.51 0.50
CA THR A 32 -2.17 13.80 -0.34
C THR A 32 -3.48 14.56 -0.46
N ARG A 33 -3.90 15.31 0.58
CA ARG A 33 -5.05 16.22 0.47
C ARG A 33 -4.79 17.27 -0.61
N GLU A 34 -3.60 17.89 -0.59
CA GLU A 34 -3.24 18.92 -1.57
C GLU A 34 -3.12 18.35 -3.00
N LYS A 35 -2.47 17.20 -3.16
CA LYS A 35 -2.10 16.69 -4.49
C LYS A 35 -3.15 15.83 -5.17
N ILE A 36 -3.89 15.04 -4.40
CA ILE A 36 -4.79 14.01 -4.94
C ILE A 36 -6.17 13.99 -4.27
N ASN A 37 -6.48 14.95 -3.40
CA ASN A 37 -7.74 15.03 -2.65
C ASN A 37 -8.07 13.71 -1.93
N ALA A 38 -7.07 13.13 -1.27
CA ALA A 38 -7.20 11.88 -0.53
C ALA A 38 -6.45 11.94 0.80
N GLU A 39 -6.89 11.13 1.74
CA GLU A 39 -6.20 10.81 2.99
C GLU A 39 -5.86 9.32 3.01
N ILE A 40 -4.81 8.96 3.73
CA ILE A 40 -4.40 7.58 3.95
C ILE A 40 -4.71 7.18 5.39
N ASP A 41 -4.97 5.88 5.54
CA ASP A 41 -5.01 5.16 6.81
C ASP A 41 -3.94 4.06 6.73
N LEU A 42 -2.90 4.15 7.56
CA LEU A 42 -1.73 3.27 7.56
C LEU A 42 -1.82 2.25 8.69
N THR A 43 -1.98 0.99 8.28
CA THR A 43 -1.81 -0.14 9.19
C THR A 43 -0.42 -0.77 9.02
N ILE A 44 0.39 -0.70 10.07
CA ILE A 44 1.70 -1.38 10.15
C ILE A 44 1.57 -2.58 11.07
N VAL A 45 1.97 -3.75 10.59
CA VAL A 45 1.96 -4.99 11.39
C VAL A 45 3.33 -5.65 11.41
N ASP A 46 3.56 -6.48 12.42
CA ASP A 46 4.74 -7.34 12.46
C ASP A 46 4.74 -8.34 11.29
N MET A 47 5.92 -8.60 10.72
CA MET A 47 6.06 -9.52 9.59
C MET A 47 5.50 -10.93 9.88
N GLY A 48 5.70 -11.45 11.09
CA GLY A 48 5.22 -12.78 11.49
C GLY A 48 3.69 -12.88 11.57
N ASN A 49 3.00 -11.74 11.66
CA ASN A 49 1.54 -11.66 11.72
C ASN A 49 0.92 -11.18 10.40
N TYR A 50 1.72 -10.70 9.45
CA TYR A 50 1.23 -10.02 8.24
C TYR A 50 0.29 -10.89 7.40
N ALA A 51 0.70 -12.11 7.05
CA ALA A 51 -0.13 -12.99 6.22
C ALA A 51 -1.45 -13.36 6.90
N GLN A 52 -1.45 -13.50 8.23
CA GLN A 52 -2.68 -13.76 9.00
C GLN A 52 -3.61 -12.55 8.95
N GLN A 53 -3.09 -11.33 9.12
CA GLN A 53 -3.87 -10.10 9.05
C GLN A 53 -4.48 -9.87 7.65
N ILE A 54 -3.70 -10.11 6.59
CA ILE A 54 -4.22 -10.05 5.22
C ILE A 54 -5.36 -11.05 5.01
N ASN A 55 -5.23 -12.28 5.49
CA ASN A 55 -6.31 -13.27 5.37
C ASN A 55 -7.57 -12.83 6.12
N LEU A 56 -7.44 -12.19 7.29
CA LEU A 56 -8.58 -11.65 8.05
C LEU A 56 -9.28 -10.51 7.29
N ILE A 57 -8.53 -9.59 6.70
CA ILE A 57 -9.10 -8.50 5.87
C ILE A 57 -9.83 -9.07 4.66
N VAL A 58 -9.21 -10.03 3.96
CA VAL A 58 -9.81 -10.65 2.77
C VAL A 58 -11.10 -11.41 3.13
N THR A 59 -11.10 -12.14 4.25
CA THR A 59 -12.27 -12.94 4.66
C THR A 59 -13.40 -12.10 5.27
N SER A 60 -13.07 -10.97 5.89
CA SER A 60 -14.05 -10.02 6.44
C SER A 60 -14.66 -9.09 5.37
N ASN A 61 -14.13 -9.08 4.14
CA ASN A 61 -14.44 -8.07 3.12
C ASN A 61 -14.20 -6.64 3.60
N GLU A 62 -13.26 -6.44 4.53
CA GLU A 62 -12.80 -5.11 4.89
C GLU A 62 -12.08 -4.45 3.70
N LYS A 63 -12.22 -3.12 3.58
CA LYS A 63 -11.63 -2.36 2.47
C LYS A 63 -10.13 -2.21 2.69
N LEU A 64 -9.33 -2.78 1.81
CA LEU A 64 -7.88 -2.57 1.71
C LEU A 64 -7.54 -2.16 0.28
N ASP A 65 -7.02 -0.95 0.12
CA ASP A 65 -6.73 -0.38 -1.20
C ASP A 65 -5.32 -0.72 -1.68
N LEU A 66 -4.35 -0.74 -0.77
CA LEU A 66 -2.94 -1.02 -1.07
C LEU A 66 -2.33 -1.99 -0.03
N MET A 67 -1.58 -2.96 -0.52
CA MET A 67 -0.81 -3.89 0.31
C MET A 67 0.54 -4.24 -0.31
N ILE A 68 1.50 -4.63 0.52
CA ILE A 68 2.79 -5.16 0.07
C ILE A 68 2.72 -6.68 -0.03
N THR A 69 3.15 -7.26 -1.15
CA THR A 69 3.22 -8.73 -1.27
C THR A 69 4.45 -9.28 -0.55
N LEU A 70 4.32 -10.47 0.05
CA LEU A 70 5.45 -11.22 0.58
C LEU A 70 6.14 -12.06 -0.51
N PRO A 71 7.43 -12.41 -0.35
CA PRO A 71 8.09 -13.37 -1.23
C PRO A 71 7.61 -14.82 -1.01
N GLY A 72 6.86 -15.09 0.06
CA GLY A 72 6.28 -16.40 0.42
C GLY A 72 4.97 -16.28 1.21
N GLU A 73 4.52 -17.37 1.84
CA GLU A 73 3.25 -17.47 2.60
C GLU A 73 1.98 -17.22 1.77
N SER A 74 0.82 -16.94 2.40
CA SER A 74 -0.43 -16.71 1.67
C SER A 74 -0.52 -15.33 1.00
N ALA A 75 0.26 -14.34 1.48
CA ALA A 75 0.26 -12.97 0.96
C ALA A 75 1.24 -12.73 -0.21
N HIS A 76 1.70 -13.78 -0.89
CA HIS A 76 2.56 -13.64 -2.07
C HIS A 76 1.77 -13.28 -3.33
N PHE A 77 2.47 -12.69 -4.30
CA PHE A 77 1.86 -12.14 -5.52
C PHE A 77 0.92 -13.10 -6.26
N ASN A 78 1.34 -14.35 -6.47
CA ASN A 78 0.53 -15.33 -7.21
C ASN A 78 -0.76 -15.70 -6.46
N ALA A 79 -0.69 -15.96 -5.15
CA ALA A 79 -1.88 -16.26 -4.34
C ALA A 79 -2.85 -15.08 -4.27
N MET A 80 -2.37 -13.85 -4.12
CA MET A 80 -3.25 -12.69 -4.04
C MET A 80 -3.87 -12.35 -5.42
N THR A 81 -3.15 -12.63 -6.51
CA THR A 81 -3.69 -12.49 -7.87
C THR A 81 -4.78 -13.54 -8.16
N SER A 82 -4.58 -14.80 -7.75
CA SER A 82 -5.57 -15.86 -7.97
C SER A 82 -6.85 -15.65 -7.16
N GLN A 83 -6.76 -14.97 -6.01
CA GLN A 83 -7.88 -14.55 -5.18
C GLN A 83 -8.54 -13.24 -5.65
N ASN A 84 -8.08 -12.65 -6.76
CA ASN A 84 -8.56 -11.37 -7.29
C ASN A 84 -8.38 -10.17 -6.33
N CYS A 85 -7.53 -10.30 -5.30
CA CYS A 85 -7.19 -9.23 -4.37
C CYS A 85 -6.13 -8.26 -4.93
N LEU A 86 -5.42 -8.68 -5.99
CA LEU A 86 -4.51 -7.83 -6.75
C LEU A 86 -4.99 -7.75 -8.21
N PRO A 87 -5.96 -6.88 -8.54
CA PRO A 87 -6.37 -6.69 -9.92
C PRO A 87 -5.15 -6.31 -10.76
N LYS A 88 -5.02 -6.89 -11.97
CA LYS A 88 -3.93 -6.62 -12.91
C LYS A 88 -4.03 -5.20 -13.49
N SER A 89 -3.80 -4.20 -12.66
CA SER A 89 -3.92 -2.79 -13.02
C SER A 89 -2.58 -2.25 -13.50
N LYS A 90 -2.20 -2.57 -14.75
CA LYS A 90 -1.07 -1.91 -15.46
C LYS A 90 -1.25 -0.38 -15.56
N LYS A 91 -2.45 0.14 -15.27
CA LYS A 91 -2.84 1.53 -15.50
C LYS A 91 -2.37 2.51 -14.41
N LEU A 92 -2.08 2.05 -13.19
CA LEU A 92 -1.70 2.94 -12.07
C LEU A 92 -0.20 3.26 -12.04
N ILE A 93 0.67 2.30 -12.40
CA ILE A 93 2.13 2.47 -12.36
C ILE A 93 2.69 3.14 -13.62
N LEU A 94 2.01 3.02 -14.77
CA LEU A 94 2.49 3.58 -16.04
C LEU A 94 2.23 5.08 -16.25
N ARG A 95 1.56 5.76 -15.31
CA ARG A 95 1.17 7.17 -15.48
C ARG A 95 2.08 8.16 -14.73
N SER A 96 2.97 7.69 -13.84
CA SER A 96 3.86 8.53 -13.02
C SER A 96 5.35 8.37 -13.31
N ILE A 97 5.75 7.48 -14.23
CA ILE A 97 7.14 7.39 -14.71
C ILE A 97 7.13 7.61 -16.22
N PRO A 98 7.51 8.79 -16.73
CA PRO A 98 7.77 8.94 -18.16
C PRO A 98 8.95 8.03 -18.50
N CYS A 99 8.71 7.05 -19.37
CA CYS A 99 9.75 6.31 -20.06
C CYS A 99 10.63 7.36 -20.80
N GLY A 100 11.85 7.61 -20.30
CA GLY A 100 12.77 8.62 -20.86
C GLY A 100 13.33 9.67 -19.91
N ALA A 101 13.22 9.53 -18.57
CA ALA A 101 14.04 10.34 -17.66
C ALA A 101 15.55 10.12 -17.95
N PRO A 102 16.36 11.19 -17.99
CA PRO A 102 17.64 11.21 -18.69
C PRO A 102 18.65 10.20 -18.13
N SER A 103 19.38 9.57 -19.05
CA SER A 103 20.44 8.61 -18.77
C SER A 103 21.52 9.22 -17.88
N LEU A 104 21.68 8.67 -16.67
CA LEU A 104 22.90 8.89 -15.89
C LEU A 104 24.04 8.18 -16.63
N HIS A 105 24.98 8.98 -17.14
CA HIS A 105 26.03 8.61 -18.09
C HIS A 105 27.05 7.62 -17.51
N LEU A 106 27.52 6.71 -18.36
CA LEU A 106 28.59 5.73 -18.12
C LEU A 106 29.88 6.36 -17.57
N THR A 107 30.53 5.64 -16.65
CA THR A 107 31.94 5.24 -16.81
C THR A 107 32.05 3.76 -16.47
#